data_AF-A0A2A2EZS1-F1
#
_entry.id   AF-A0A2A2EZS1-F1
#
_cell.length_a   1.000
_cell.length_b   1.000
_cell.length_c   1.000
_cell.angle_alpha   90.00
_cell.angle_beta   90.00
_cell.angle_gamma   90.00
#
_symmetry.space_group_name_H-M   'P 1'
#
loop_
_entity.id
_entity.type
_entity.pdbx_description
1 polymer ?
#
loop_
_entity_poly.entity_id
_entity_poly.type
_entity_poly.pdbx_seq_one_letter_code
_entity_poly.pdbx_strand_id
1 'polypeptide(L)'
;MNRIFRVTTLALTTAAVSTGALAQNQSYNEPTRGFMLERGTTAPNKKATVDLSSGGDQDFGAGVRLGLPGSELVLNHSRISPYETPGTPANQGPDPSPIYQNEALFKVGLRPLQVGDDVQVDWAGYGAVSHYDPDEGNETYTNMGAGAAFTAEVDRFILNFNPELVYDDSAENDASDVFMNLGAGAHYSLPETEFGRFEPGIELNLTTRENYYGDSVDPSLMIGTRWLYNERVTLDIAMVTSNPEGYRTDASTEVSIPGYVRLNVAF
;
A
#
# COMPACT_ATOMS: atom_id res chain seq x y z
N MET A 1 -41.86 -14.57 -14.51
CA MET A 1 -41.13 -14.92 -13.27
C MET A 1 -40.02 -13.89 -13.10
N ASN A 2 -40.27 -12.82 -12.34
CA ASN A 2 -39.30 -11.76 -12.10
C ASN A 2 -38.61 -12.00 -10.76
N ARG A 3 -37.29 -12.23 -10.79
CA ARG A 3 -36.47 -12.30 -9.58
C ARG A 3 -36.15 -10.87 -9.15
N ILE A 4 -36.70 -10.49 -8.00
CA ILE A 4 -36.42 -9.22 -7.32
C ILE A 4 -35.08 -9.36 -6.63
N PHE A 5 -34.06 -8.64 -7.10
CA PHE A 5 -32.81 -8.43 -6.36
C PHE A 5 -33.11 -7.55 -5.14
N ARG A 6 -32.88 -8.09 -3.94
CA ARG A 6 -32.84 -7.31 -2.71
C ARG A 6 -31.44 -6.74 -2.56
N VAL A 7 -31.32 -5.43 -2.77
CA VAL A 7 -30.13 -4.66 -2.38
C VAL A 7 -30.22 -4.44 -0.88
N THR A 8 -29.30 -5.04 -0.12
CA THR A 8 -29.16 -4.79 1.31
C THR A 8 -28.45 -3.46 1.49
N THR A 9 -29.19 -2.44 1.90
CA THR A 9 -28.65 -1.11 2.25
C THR A 9 -27.72 -1.25 3.45
N LEU A 10 -26.41 -1.05 3.25
CA LEU A 10 -25.44 -0.89 4.33
C LEU A 10 -25.66 0.49 4.98
N ALA A 11 -26.30 0.51 6.13
CA ALA A 11 -26.51 1.75 6.88
C ALA A 11 -25.20 2.16 7.55
N LEU A 12 -24.51 3.18 7.00
CA LEU A 12 -23.50 3.93 7.76
C LEU A 12 -24.21 4.71 8.86
N THR A 13 -24.24 4.17 10.07
CA THR A 13 -24.59 4.93 11.27
C THR A 13 -23.47 5.92 11.58
N THR A 14 -23.61 7.15 11.12
CA THR A 14 -22.87 8.30 11.65
C THR A 14 -23.34 8.56 13.07
N ALA A 15 -22.61 8.05 14.06
CA ALA A 15 -22.75 8.51 15.43
C ALA A 15 -22.23 9.95 15.50
N ALA A 16 -23.14 10.91 15.60
CA ALA A 16 -22.81 12.30 15.89
C ALA A 16 -22.32 12.39 17.33
N VAL A 17 -21.01 12.30 17.54
CA VAL A 17 -20.37 12.60 18.83
C VAL A 17 -20.11 14.11 18.86
N SER A 18 -20.72 14.78 19.83
CA SER A 18 -20.56 16.21 20.09
C SER A 18 -19.10 16.56 20.42
N THR A 19 -18.39 17.18 19.49
CA THR A 19 -17.02 17.68 19.66
C THR A 19 -17.03 19.03 20.37
N GLY A 20 -17.13 18.99 21.69
CA GLY A 20 -17.19 20.16 22.56
C GLY A 20 -16.14 20.16 23.66
N ALA A 21 -14.85 19.91 23.34
CA ALA A 21 -13.72 20.33 24.17
C ALA A 21 -12.38 20.09 23.45
N LEU A 22 -11.68 21.18 23.12
CA LEU A 22 -10.22 21.24 22.97
C LEU A 22 -9.57 20.15 22.09
N ALA A 23 -9.90 20.13 20.80
CA ALA A 23 -8.98 19.63 19.79
C ALA A 23 -7.73 20.53 19.78
N GLN A 24 -6.73 20.20 20.62
CA GLN A 24 -5.39 20.74 20.46
C GLN A 24 -4.91 20.37 19.06
N ASN A 25 -4.25 21.29 18.36
CA ASN A 25 -3.55 21.00 17.10
C ASN A 25 -2.46 19.95 17.36
N GLN A 26 -2.83 18.67 17.37
CA GLN A 26 -1.89 17.57 17.46
C GLN A 26 -1.14 17.48 16.13
N SER A 27 0.19 17.53 16.22
CA SER A 27 1.07 17.25 15.10
C SER A 27 1.26 15.74 15.04
N TYR A 28 0.56 15.10 14.11
CA TYR A 28 0.68 13.67 13.87
C TYR A 28 1.94 13.36 13.07
N ASN A 29 2.67 12.30 13.44
CA ASN A 29 3.64 11.69 12.54
C ASN A 29 2.88 10.76 11.58
N GLU A 30 2.32 11.34 10.53
CA GLU A 30 1.62 10.56 9.51
C GLU A 30 2.59 9.67 8.73
N PRO A 31 2.20 8.43 8.40
CA PRO A 31 2.97 7.60 7.48
C PRO A 31 3.15 8.29 6.13
N THR A 32 4.35 8.19 5.57
CA THR A 32 4.72 8.70 4.23
C THR A 32 4.21 7.82 3.09
N ARG A 33 3.09 7.14 3.36
CA ARG A 33 2.35 6.22 2.49
C ARG A 33 0.87 6.20 2.89
N GLY A 34 0.01 5.76 1.98
CA GLY A 34 -1.38 5.42 2.26
C GLY A 34 -1.52 3.99 2.79
N PHE A 35 -2.53 3.27 2.33
CA PHE A 35 -2.77 1.88 2.73
C PHE A 35 -1.87 0.89 1.97
N MET A 36 -1.67 1.09 0.68
CA MET A 36 -0.76 0.34 -0.19
C MET A 36 0.14 1.25 -1.04
N LEU A 37 -0.26 2.51 -1.24
CA LEU A 37 0.44 3.46 -2.10
C LEU A 37 1.48 4.29 -1.34
N GLU A 38 2.63 4.59 -1.93
CA GLU A 38 3.56 5.60 -1.39
C GLU A 38 2.97 7.01 -1.52
N ARG A 39 3.31 7.91 -0.60
CA ARG A 39 3.01 9.35 -0.72
C ARG A 39 4.23 10.09 -1.24
N GLY A 40 3.99 11.25 -1.85
CA GLY A 40 5.03 12.16 -2.37
C GLY A 40 5.89 12.82 -1.28
N THR A 41 5.63 12.53 -0.02
CA THR A 41 6.37 13.01 1.15
C THR A 41 7.44 12.01 1.61
N THR A 42 8.42 12.49 2.38
CA THR A 42 9.48 11.67 2.99
C THR A 42 9.48 11.85 4.50
N ALA A 43 9.94 10.83 5.24
CA ALA A 43 10.07 10.95 6.68
C ALA A 43 11.07 12.06 7.04
N PRO A 44 10.80 12.88 8.07
CA PRO A 44 11.73 13.90 8.50
C PRO A 44 13.08 13.29 8.91
N ASN A 45 14.17 14.04 8.68
CA ASN A 45 15.51 13.58 9.00
C ASN A 45 15.64 13.11 10.47
N LYS A 46 16.22 11.93 10.68
CA LYS A 46 16.37 11.25 11.98
C LYS A 46 15.05 10.85 12.65
N LYS A 47 13.96 10.75 11.90
CA LYS A 47 12.73 10.09 12.35
C LYS A 47 12.67 8.68 11.83
N ALA A 48 12.20 7.78 12.67
CA ALA A 48 11.99 6.39 12.31
C ALA A 48 10.54 6.02 12.58
N THR A 49 9.95 5.23 11.69
CA THR A 49 8.67 4.58 11.96
C THR A 49 8.76 3.09 11.71
N VAL A 50 7.97 2.33 12.46
CA VAL A 50 7.85 0.88 12.31
C VAL A 50 6.41 0.57 11.98
N ASP A 51 6.23 -0.25 10.96
CA ASP A 51 4.95 -0.78 10.51
C ASP A 51 4.83 -2.23 10.95
N LEU A 52 3.69 -2.59 11.52
CA LEU A 52 3.33 -3.95 11.88
C LEU A 52 1.92 -4.21 11.34
N SER A 53 1.79 -5.18 10.44
CA SER A 53 0.49 -5.55 9.85
C SER A 53 0.08 -6.96 10.21
N SER A 54 -1.23 -7.18 10.30
CA SER A 54 -1.87 -8.47 10.54
C SER A 54 -3.22 -8.53 9.81
N GLY A 55 -3.57 -9.73 9.33
CA GLY A 55 -4.79 -9.98 8.56
C GLY A 55 -4.63 -9.72 7.06
N GLY A 56 -5.63 -10.15 6.26
CA GLY A 56 -5.55 -10.31 4.81
C GLY A 56 -4.71 -11.53 4.40
N ASP A 57 -4.25 -11.59 3.14
CA ASP A 57 -3.36 -12.64 2.58
C ASP A 57 -1.96 -12.74 3.22
N GLN A 58 -1.65 -11.93 4.23
CA GLN A 58 -0.41 -12.02 5.00
C GLN A 58 -0.71 -12.20 6.49
N ASP A 59 -0.32 -13.34 7.04
CA ASP A 59 -0.49 -13.65 8.48
C ASP A 59 0.18 -12.58 9.37
N PHE A 60 1.32 -12.05 8.93
CA PHE A 60 2.03 -10.94 9.58
C PHE A 60 2.98 -10.25 8.62
N GLY A 61 3.07 -8.91 8.69
CA GLY A 61 4.03 -8.12 7.92
C GLY A 61 4.71 -7.06 8.79
N ALA A 62 5.94 -6.70 8.43
CA ALA A 62 6.68 -5.65 9.12
C ALA A 62 7.43 -4.76 8.14
N GLY A 63 7.62 -3.49 8.54
CA GLY A 63 8.44 -2.55 7.82
C GLY A 63 9.07 -1.50 8.72
N VAL A 64 10.16 -0.90 8.27
CA VAL A 64 10.88 0.18 8.93
C VAL A 64 11.08 1.29 7.92
N ARG A 65 10.77 2.53 8.31
CA ARG A 65 11.05 3.73 7.52
C ARG A 65 12.02 4.61 8.28
N LEU A 66 13.09 5.03 7.63
CA LEU A 66 14.16 5.84 8.20
C LEU A 66 14.27 7.14 7.41
N GLY A 67 13.94 8.25 8.05
CA GLY A 67 14.07 9.59 7.49
C GLY A 67 15.52 10.05 7.46
N LEU A 68 15.95 10.46 6.26
CA LEU A 68 17.27 10.97 5.93
C LEU A 68 17.12 12.42 5.43
N PRO A 69 18.22 13.18 5.23
CA PRO A 69 18.12 14.55 4.71
C PRO A 69 17.49 14.60 3.31
N GLY A 70 16.21 14.96 3.24
CA GLY A 70 15.45 15.06 1.98
C GLY A 70 15.11 13.71 1.33
N SER A 71 15.27 12.61 2.06
CA SER A 71 15.03 11.26 1.53
C SER A 71 14.55 10.32 2.64
N GLU A 72 14.13 9.13 2.26
CA GLU A 72 13.65 8.09 3.17
C GLU A 72 14.17 6.74 2.67
N LEU A 73 14.69 5.92 3.60
CA LEU A 73 14.94 4.51 3.36
C LEU A 73 13.79 3.71 3.96
N VAL A 74 13.16 2.87 3.15
CA VAL A 74 12.11 1.94 3.55
C VAL A 74 12.66 0.53 3.44
N LEU A 75 12.49 -0.25 4.49
CA LEU A 75 12.81 -1.67 4.54
C LEU A 75 11.51 -2.39 4.90
N ASN A 76 10.96 -3.20 4.00
CA ASN A 76 9.62 -3.76 4.16
C ASN A 76 9.57 -5.18 3.58
N HIS A 77 8.48 -5.91 3.89
CA HIS A 77 8.10 -7.03 3.03
C HIS A 77 7.95 -6.54 1.58
N SER A 78 8.41 -7.34 0.64
CA SER A 78 8.55 -6.93 -0.75
C SER A 78 7.21 -6.57 -1.36
N ARG A 79 7.13 -5.37 -1.95
CA ARG A 79 6.01 -4.98 -2.83
C ARG A 79 6.27 -5.50 -4.24
N ILE A 80 7.54 -5.57 -4.63
CA ILE A 80 8.02 -6.25 -5.85
C ILE A 80 8.22 -7.74 -5.56
N SER A 81 7.21 -8.39 -4.99
CA SER A 81 7.34 -9.77 -4.54
C SER A 81 7.28 -10.73 -5.73
N PRO A 82 8.18 -11.70 -5.76
CA PRO A 82 8.16 -12.74 -6.76
C PRO A 82 7.12 -13.83 -6.46
N TYR A 83 6.68 -14.47 -7.53
CA TYR A 83 5.74 -15.57 -7.52
C TYR A 83 6.49 -16.83 -7.96
N GLU A 84 6.42 -17.92 -7.18
CA GLU A 84 7.04 -19.17 -7.63
C GLU A 84 6.37 -19.66 -8.90
N THR A 85 7.12 -20.29 -9.78
CA THR A 85 6.55 -21.03 -10.90
C THR A 85 6.11 -22.42 -10.41
N PRO A 86 4.92 -22.93 -10.78
CA PRO A 86 4.51 -24.28 -10.40
C PRO A 86 5.51 -25.31 -10.94
N GLY A 87 6.04 -26.19 -10.07
CA GLY A 87 6.94 -27.28 -10.45
C GLY A 87 8.44 -27.01 -10.28
N THR A 88 8.85 -25.90 -9.67
CA THR A 88 10.23 -25.72 -9.18
C THR A 88 10.50 -26.59 -7.95
N PRO A 89 11.78 -26.88 -7.60
CA PRO A 89 12.11 -27.69 -6.41
C PRO A 89 11.54 -27.15 -5.09
N ALA A 90 11.35 -25.82 -5.01
CA ALA A 90 10.73 -25.12 -3.87
C ALA A 90 9.20 -25.27 -3.82
N ASN A 91 8.56 -25.61 -4.95
CA ASN A 91 7.11 -25.77 -5.05
C ASN A 91 6.70 -27.06 -5.78
N GLN A 92 6.53 -28.14 -5.02
CA GLN A 92 5.97 -29.40 -5.54
C GLN A 92 4.42 -29.42 -5.58
N GLY A 93 3.78 -28.30 -5.26
CA GLY A 93 2.33 -28.14 -5.38
C GLY A 93 1.90 -27.87 -6.83
N PRO A 94 0.64 -28.16 -7.20
CA PRO A 94 0.08 -27.72 -8.47
C PRO A 94 -0.12 -26.20 -8.51
N ASP A 95 -0.19 -25.59 -7.33
CA ASP A 95 -0.47 -24.18 -7.13
C ASP A 95 0.81 -23.49 -6.64
N PRO A 96 1.33 -22.55 -7.41
CA PRO A 96 2.51 -21.80 -7.00
C PRO A 96 2.25 -20.86 -5.81
N SER A 97 3.32 -20.51 -5.10
CA SER A 97 3.27 -19.82 -3.81
C SER A 97 4.06 -18.50 -3.84
N PRO A 98 3.61 -17.45 -3.14
CA PRO A 98 4.37 -16.21 -3.05
C PRO A 98 5.65 -16.42 -2.25
N ILE A 99 6.79 -15.95 -2.77
CA ILE A 99 8.02 -15.85 -1.97
C ILE A 99 8.01 -14.49 -1.30
N TYR A 100 7.89 -14.48 0.02
CA TYR A 100 8.00 -13.25 0.80
C TYR A 100 9.47 -12.88 0.97
N GLN A 101 9.88 -11.78 0.35
CA GLN A 101 11.25 -11.26 0.41
C GLN A 101 11.29 -9.91 1.14
N ASN A 102 12.48 -9.49 1.55
CA ASN A 102 12.69 -8.12 2.02
C ASN A 102 13.03 -7.21 0.83
N GLU A 103 12.39 -6.05 0.79
CA GLU A 103 12.67 -4.99 -0.16
C GLU A 103 13.35 -3.82 0.56
N ALA A 104 14.32 -3.22 -0.13
CA ALA A 104 14.86 -1.92 0.23
C ALA A 104 14.40 -0.90 -0.82
N LEU A 105 13.58 0.07 -0.40
CA LEU A 105 13.13 1.19 -1.22
C LEU A 105 13.76 2.48 -0.74
N PHE A 106 14.41 3.21 -1.65
CA PHE A 106 14.98 4.53 -1.40
C PHE A 106 14.17 5.60 -2.11
N LYS A 107 13.61 6.53 -1.33
CA LYS A 107 12.73 7.60 -1.81
C LYS A 107 13.38 8.96 -1.60
N VAL A 108 13.37 9.81 -2.62
CA VAL A 108 13.94 11.17 -2.59
C VAL A 108 12.83 12.18 -2.77
N GLY A 109 12.63 13.02 -1.75
CA GLY A 109 11.66 14.12 -1.81
C GLY A 109 12.17 15.21 -2.74
N LEU A 110 11.30 15.67 -3.63
CA LEU A 110 11.64 16.66 -4.64
C LEU A 110 10.92 17.98 -4.35
N ARG A 111 11.30 19.03 -5.07
CA ARG A 111 10.67 20.35 -4.88
C ARG A 111 9.19 20.25 -5.26
N PRO A 112 8.26 20.65 -4.39
CA PRO A 112 6.84 20.55 -4.67
C PRO A 112 6.47 21.26 -5.99
N LEU A 113 5.51 20.70 -6.71
CA LEU A 113 4.97 21.26 -7.93
C LEU A 113 3.79 22.17 -7.57
N GLN A 114 3.80 23.39 -8.08
CA GLN A 114 2.67 24.31 -7.93
C GLN A 114 1.72 24.14 -9.11
N VAL A 115 0.45 23.81 -8.83
CA VAL A 115 -0.61 23.63 -9.84
C VAL A 115 -1.67 24.70 -9.61
N GLY A 116 -1.68 25.72 -10.48
CA GLY A 116 -2.50 26.92 -10.23
C GLY A 116 -2.04 27.69 -9.00
N ASP A 117 -2.92 28.50 -8.42
CA ASP A 117 -2.54 29.39 -7.32
C ASP A 117 -2.62 28.71 -5.94
N ASP A 118 -3.43 27.65 -5.80
CA ASP A 118 -3.83 27.13 -4.48
C ASP A 118 -3.43 25.67 -4.22
N VAL A 119 -2.97 24.91 -5.23
CA VAL A 119 -2.66 23.48 -5.07
C VAL A 119 -1.16 23.22 -5.16
N GLN A 120 -0.59 22.78 -4.05
CA GLN A 120 0.77 22.25 -4.01
C GLN A 120 0.71 20.72 -4.11
N VAL A 121 1.55 20.15 -4.97
CA VAL A 121 1.73 18.71 -5.13
C VAL A 121 3.13 18.34 -4.65
N ASP A 122 3.20 17.66 -3.51
CA ASP A 122 4.43 17.05 -3.04
C ASP A 122 4.71 15.81 -3.89
N TRP A 123 5.98 15.62 -4.24
CA TRP A 123 6.36 14.45 -5.02
C TRP A 123 7.75 13.95 -4.66
N ALA A 124 7.91 12.64 -4.84
CA ALA A 124 9.16 11.95 -4.61
C ALA A 124 9.41 10.94 -5.72
N GLY A 125 10.67 10.81 -6.13
CA GLY A 125 11.12 9.67 -6.94
C GLY A 125 11.64 8.57 -6.02
N TYR A 126 11.46 7.31 -6.40
CA TYR A 126 11.99 6.19 -5.63
C TYR A 126 12.49 5.05 -6.51
N GLY A 127 13.37 4.25 -5.93
CA GLY A 127 13.82 2.98 -6.50
C GLY A 127 13.84 1.91 -5.42
N ALA A 128 13.53 0.67 -5.80
CA ALA A 128 13.41 -0.48 -4.92
C ALA A 128 14.26 -1.64 -5.45
N VAL A 129 14.80 -2.44 -4.53
CA VAL A 129 15.49 -3.70 -4.84
C VAL A 129 15.09 -4.76 -3.83
N SER A 130 14.84 -5.97 -4.33
CA SER A 130 14.64 -7.18 -3.53
C SER A 130 15.55 -8.26 -4.08
N HIS A 131 16.14 -9.07 -3.20
CA HIS A 131 16.99 -10.18 -3.60
C HIS A 131 16.79 -11.36 -2.66
N TYR A 132 16.73 -12.56 -3.23
CA TYR A 132 16.57 -13.79 -2.49
C TYR A 132 17.33 -14.92 -3.17
N ASP A 133 18.08 -15.66 -2.35
CA ASP A 133 18.90 -16.78 -2.77
C ASP A 133 18.54 -17.96 -1.86
N PRO A 134 17.62 -18.84 -2.29
CA PRO A 134 17.22 -19.99 -1.50
C PRO A 134 18.33 -21.06 -1.50
N ASP A 135 18.69 -21.56 -0.31
CA ASP A 135 19.69 -22.63 -0.15
C ASP A 135 19.31 -23.94 -0.89
N GLU A 136 18.02 -24.17 -1.12
CA GLU A 136 17.46 -25.31 -1.86
C GLU A 136 16.76 -24.82 -3.14
N GLY A 137 17.56 -24.53 -4.17
CA GLY A 137 17.12 -24.07 -5.49
C GLY A 137 18.34 -23.65 -6.31
N ASN A 138 18.28 -23.72 -7.64
CA ASN A 138 19.36 -23.21 -8.50
C ASN A 138 19.10 -21.77 -8.98
N GLU A 139 18.07 -21.13 -8.44
CA GLU A 139 17.56 -19.87 -8.95
C GLU A 139 17.64 -18.80 -7.86
N THR A 140 18.38 -17.76 -8.17
CA THR A 140 18.47 -16.55 -7.38
C THR A 140 17.55 -15.51 -8.03
N TYR A 141 16.77 -14.79 -7.23
CA TYR A 141 15.81 -13.82 -7.74
C TYR A 141 16.25 -12.40 -7.37
N THR A 142 16.36 -11.51 -8.36
CA THR A 142 16.66 -10.09 -8.14
C THR A 142 15.63 -9.16 -8.78
N ASN A 143 14.75 -8.61 -7.96
CA ASN A 143 13.68 -7.74 -8.43
C ASN A 143 14.07 -6.27 -8.25
N MET A 144 13.65 -5.43 -9.20
CA MET A 144 13.93 -4.00 -9.17
C MET A 144 12.67 -3.20 -9.49
N GLY A 145 12.47 -2.11 -8.78
CA GLY A 145 11.38 -1.15 -9.02
C GLY A 145 11.91 0.26 -9.18
N ALA A 146 11.28 1.06 -10.02
CA ALA A 146 11.53 2.49 -10.09
C ALA A 146 10.22 3.24 -10.34
N GLY A 147 9.93 4.23 -9.51
CA GLY A 147 8.65 4.93 -9.56
C GLY A 147 8.70 6.35 -9.05
N ALA A 148 7.52 6.95 -9.04
CA ALA A 148 7.27 8.25 -8.45
C ALA A 148 6.00 8.20 -7.60
N ALA A 149 5.94 9.05 -6.59
CA ALA A 149 4.74 9.25 -5.78
C ALA A 149 4.39 10.74 -5.78
N PHE A 150 3.12 11.04 -6.00
CA PHE A 150 2.56 12.38 -5.99
C PHE A 150 1.46 12.43 -4.94
N THR A 151 1.46 13.47 -4.11
CA THR A 151 0.44 13.72 -3.09
C THR A 151 0.01 15.18 -3.16
N ALA A 152 -1.30 15.39 -3.23
CA ALA A 152 -1.91 16.72 -3.18
C ALA A 152 -2.94 16.77 -2.05
N GLU A 153 -2.90 17.83 -1.26
CA GLU A 153 -3.93 18.11 -0.25
C GLU A 153 -4.81 19.26 -0.76
N VAL A 154 -6.10 18.98 -0.93
CA VAL A 154 -7.09 19.96 -1.40
C VAL A 154 -8.24 19.99 -0.40
N ASP A 155 -8.37 21.09 0.34
CA ASP A 155 -9.24 21.25 1.51
C ASP A 155 -8.95 20.20 2.61
N ARG A 156 -9.63 19.05 2.53
CA ARG A 156 -9.50 17.91 3.44
C ARG A 156 -9.26 16.60 2.67
N PHE A 157 -9.22 16.66 1.34
CA PHE A 157 -8.91 15.51 0.51
C PHE A 157 -7.41 15.37 0.36
N ILE A 158 -6.92 14.16 0.58
CA ILE A 158 -5.54 13.77 0.34
C ILE A 158 -5.55 12.85 -0.87
N LEU A 159 -5.04 13.32 -2.00
CA LEU A 159 -5.04 12.63 -3.28
C LEU A 159 -3.65 12.08 -3.57
N ASN A 160 -3.56 10.81 -3.96
CA ASN A 160 -2.29 10.12 -4.25
C ASN A 160 -2.29 9.54 -5.66
N PHE A 161 -1.14 9.60 -6.33
CA PHE A 161 -0.90 8.93 -7.61
C PHE A 161 0.52 8.36 -7.66
N ASN A 162 0.67 7.11 -8.09
CA ASN A 162 1.92 6.34 -8.03
C ASN A 162 2.17 5.52 -9.30
N PRO A 163 2.85 6.07 -10.32
CA PRO A 163 3.38 5.26 -11.40
C PRO A 163 4.69 4.58 -10.98
N GLU A 164 4.82 3.29 -11.30
CA GLU A 164 5.99 2.47 -11.01
C GLU A 164 6.25 1.49 -12.16
N LEU A 165 7.53 1.33 -12.54
CA LEU A 165 7.99 0.29 -13.44
C LEU A 165 8.71 -0.76 -12.60
N VAL A 166 8.38 -2.04 -12.83
CA VAL A 166 8.95 -3.17 -12.10
C VAL A 166 9.61 -4.12 -13.09
N TYR A 167 10.80 -4.60 -12.73
CA TYR A 167 11.45 -5.76 -13.30
C TYR A 167 11.40 -6.90 -12.27
N ASP A 168 10.83 -8.03 -12.67
CA ASP A 168 10.66 -9.22 -11.84
C ASP A 168 11.44 -10.38 -12.48
N ASP A 169 12.53 -10.77 -11.81
CA ASP A 169 13.50 -11.78 -12.25
C ASP A 169 13.11 -13.19 -11.80
N SER A 170 11.97 -13.31 -11.12
CA SER A 170 11.57 -14.57 -10.48
C SER A 170 10.68 -15.46 -11.28
N ALA A 171 10.08 -14.92 -12.32
CA ALA A 171 9.05 -15.60 -13.04
C ALA A 171 9.69 -16.32 -14.22
N GLU A 172 10.38 -17.43 -13.97
CA GLU A 172 10.61 -18.39 -15.04
C GLU A 172 9.23 -18.76 -15.60
N ASN A 173 8.90 -18.22 -16.79
CA ASN A 173 7.65 -18.39 -17.54
C ASN A 173 6.46 -17.46 -17.20
N ASP A 174 6.61 -16.30 -16.54
CA ASP A 174 5.58 -15.25 -16.74
C ASP A 174 5.69 -14.70 -18.18
N ALA A 175 4.58 -14.19 -18.71
CA ALA A 175 4.59 -13.55 -20.02
C ALA A 175 5.32 -12.19 -20.02
N SER A 176 5.55 -11.58 -18.84
CA SER A 176 6.19 -10.26 -18.71
C SER A 176 7.18 -10.17 -17.54
N ASP A 177 8.48 -10.06 -17.84
CA ASP A 177 9.53 -9.75 -16.85
C ASP A 177 9.53 -8.26 -16.45
N VAL A 178 8.91 -7.40 -17.27
CA VAL A 178 8.81 -5.95 -17.02
C VAL A 178 7.36 -5.52 -17.14
N PHE A 179 6.83 -4.87 -16.11
CA PHE A 179 5.45 -4.37 -16.09
C PHE A 179 5.33 -3.02 -15.38
N MET A 180 4.21 -2.34 -15.61
CA MET A 180 3.90 -1.05 -15.00
C MET A 180 2.80 -1.20 -13.96
N ASN A 181 2.99 -0.59 -12.79
CA ASN A 181 1.96 -0.36 -11.79
C ASN A 181 1.50 1.10 -11.83
N LEU A 182 0.20 1.31 -11.71
CA LEU A 182 -0.45 2.62 -11.64
C LEU A 182 -1.37 2.66 -10.41
N GLY A 183 -0.86 3.24 -9.34
CA GLY A 183 -1.60 3.47 -8.11
C GLY A 183 -2.35 4.81 -8.11
N ALA A 184 -3.57 4.84 -7.60
CA ALA A 184 -4.32 6.05 -7.31
C ALA A 184 -5.12 5.90 -6.01
N GLY A 185 -5.18 6.96 -5.21
CA GLY A 185 -5.89 6.91 -3.93
C GLY A 185 -6.44 8.25 -3.49
N ALA A 186 -7.47 8.20 -2.65
CA ALA A 186 -8.07 9.37 -2.03
C ALA A 186 -8.41 9.07 -0.56
N HIS A 187 -8.02 9.96 0.33
CA HIS A 187 -8.44 9.97 1.74
C HIS A 187 -9.13 11.28 2.06
N TYR A 188 -10.01 11.25 3.07
CA TYR A 188 -10.67 12.45 3.58
C TYR A 188 -10.37 12.66 5.05
N SER A 189 -9.68 13.76 5.39
CA SER A 189 -9.28 14.06 6.75
C SER A 189 -10.45 14.65 7.55
N LEU A 190 -11.04 13.81 8.43
CA LEU A 190 -12.17 14.21 9.25
C LEU A 190 -11.75 15.25 10.31
N PRO A 191 -12.69 16.03 10.88
CA PRO A 191 -12.38 16.89 12.00
C PRO A 191 -11.77 16.13 13.18
N GLU A 192 -10.90 16.81 13.90
CA GLU A 192 -10.26 16.29 15.11
C GLU A 192 -11.30 15.87 16.16
N THR A 193 -11.04 14.74 16.84
CA THR A 193 -11.90 14.21 17.92
C THR A 193 -11.10 14.01 19.19
N GLU A 194 -11.77 13.71 20.32
CA GLU A 194 -11.08 13.39 21.57
C GLU A 194 -10.25 12.09 21.52
N PHE A 195 -10.46 11.28 20.48
CA PHE A 195 -9.76 10.01 20.26
C PHE A 195 -8.72 10.12 19.13
N GLY A 196 -8.45 11.32 18.62
CA GLY A 196 -7.59 11.56 17.47
C GLY A 196 -8.37 11.79 16.17
N ARG A 197 -7.68 11.73 15.02
CA ARG A 197 -8.26 12.02 13.71
C ARG A 197 -8.44 10.76 12.87
N PHE A 198 -9.57 10.68 12.18
CA PHE A 198 -9.87 9.61 11.23
C PHE A 198 -9.77 10.09 9.79
N GLU A 199 -9.23 9.24 8.92
CA GLU A 199 -9.07 9.50 7.50
C GLU A 199 -9.57 8.29 6.70
N PRO A 200 -10.90 8.17 6.49
CA PRO A 200 -11.44 7.17 5.57
C PRO A 200 -10.85 7.38 4.17
N GLY A 201 -10.57 6.27 3.49
CA GLY A 201 -9.92 6.30 2.18
C GLY A 201 -10.21 5.08 1.32
N ILE A 202 -9.87 5.26 0.05
CA ILE A 202 -9.90 4.23 -1.00
C ILE A 202 -8.60 4.34 -1.80
N GLU A 203 -8.00 3.20 -2.10
CA GLU A 203 -6.83 3.10 -2.96
C GLU A 203 -7.04 2.00 -3.99
N LEU A 204 -6.54 2.21 -5.20
CA LEU A 204 -6.56 1.31 -6.34
C LEU A 204 -5.14 1.18 -6.88
N ASN A 205 -4.73 -0.03 -7.26
CA ASN A 205 -3.51 -0.28 -8.02
C ASN A 205 -3.85 -1.09 -9.26
N LEU A 206 -3.55 -0.54 -10.44
CA LEU A 206 -3.64 -1.23 -11.72
C LEU A 206 -2.26 -1.74 -12.10
N THR A 207 -2.19 -2.90 -12.76
CA THR A 207 -0.93 -3.43 -13.27
C THR A 207 -1.07 -3.87 -14.72
N THR A 208 0.01 -3.73 -15.49
CA THR A 208 0.12 -4.33 -16.83
C THR A 208 0.71 -5.73 -16.79
N ARG A 209 0.95 -6.28 -15.59
CA ARG A 209 1.47 -7.64 -15.42
C ARG A 209 0.49 -8.64 -16.03
N GLU A 210 1.04 -9.58 -16.79
CA GLU A 210 0.34 -10.77 -17.22
C GLU A 210 0.76 -11.93 -16.31
N ASN A 211 -0.17 -12.81 -15.96
CA ASN A 211 0.15 -14.00 -15.18
C ASN A 211 0.82 -15.07 -16.06
N TYR A 212 1.16 -16.22 -15.46
CA TYR A 212 1.74 -17.38 -16.13
C TYR A 212 0.96 -17.86 -17.38
N TYR A 213 -0.35 -17.62 -17.44
CA TYR A 213 -1.20 -18.00 -18.58
C TYR A 213 -1.27 -16.93 -19.68
N GLY A 214 -0.63 -15.77 -19.49
CA GLY A 214 -0.71 -14.61 -20.38
C GLY A 214 -2.00 -13.80 -20.22
N ASP A 215 -2.76 -14.02 -19.13
CA ASP A 215 -3.96 -13.26 -18.82
C ASP A 215 -3.61 -12.02 -17.97
N SER A 216 -4.35 -10.93 -18.16
CA SER A 216 -4.18 -9.71 -17.37
C SER A 216 -4.45 -9.95 -15.89
N VAL A 217 -3.57 -9.47 -15.02
CA VAL A 217 -3.77 -9.50 -13.57
C VAL A 217 -4.80 -8.45 -13.15
N ASP A 218 -5.74 -8.83 -12.29
CA ASP A 218 -6.81 -7.96 -11.82
C ASP A 218 -6.29 -6.79 -10.94
N PRO A 219 -7.00 -5.65 -10.90
CA PRO A 219 -6.67 -4.54 -10.02
C PRO A 219 -6.67 -4.89 -8.53
N SER A 220 -5.77 -4.27 -7.76
CA SER A 220 -5.83 -4.26 -6.29
C SER A 220 -6.66 -3.09 -5.79
N LEU A 221 -7.54 -3.31 -4.81
CA LEU A 221 -8.40 -2.30 -4.21
C LEU A 221 -8.33 -2.41 -2.68
N MET A 222 -8.16 -1.28 -2.00
CA MET A 222 -8.21 -1.21 -0.54
C MET A 222 -9.14 -0.09 -0.09
N ILE A 223 -10.14 -0.43 0.73
CA ILE A 223 -11.07 0.54 1.34
C ILE A 223 -10.95 0.41 2.85
N GLY A 224 -10.72 1.54 3.51
CA GLY A 224 -10.42 1.53 4.93
C GLY A 224 -10.52 2.90 5.57
N THR A 225 -10.02 2.96 6.80
CA THR A 225 -9.82 4.21 7.52
C THR A 225 -8.45 4.20 8.18
N ARG A 226 -7.75 5.31 8.09
CA ARG A 226 -6.58 5.60 8.91
C ARG A 226 -7.04 6.30 10.18
N TRP A 227 -6.55 5.85 11.31
CA TRP A 227 -6.77 6.47 12.61
C TRP A 227 -5.44 7.00 13.14
N LEU A 228 -5.31 8.32 13.10
CA LEU A 228 -4.25 9.06 13.74
C LEU A 228 -4.57 9.17 15.23
N TYR A 229 -4.19 8.15 15.99
CA TYR A 229 -4.59 8.01 17.40
C TYR A 229 -3.90 9.04 18.30
N ASN A 230 -2.61 9.30 18.06
CA ASN A 230 -1.84 10.35 18.70
C ASN A 230 -0.59 10.68 17.87
N GLU A 231 0.26 11.57 18.37
CA GLU A 231 1.49 12.04 17.73
C GLU A 231 2.41 10.91 17.23
N ARG A 232 2.36 9.71 17.83
CA ARG A 232 3.29 8.61 17.59
C ARG A 232 2.63 7.35 17.07
N VAL A 233 1.31 7.24 17.11
CA VAL A 233 0.58 6.01 16.82
C VAL A 233 -0.47 6.30 15.76
N THR A 234 -0.33 5.60 14.64
CA THR A 234 -1.32 5.58 13.56
C THR A 234 -1.75 4.14 13.31
N LEU A 235 -3.03 3.93 13.03
CA LEU A 235 -3.59 2.63 12.70
C LEU A 235 -4.34 2.69 11.37
N ASP A 236 -3.92 1.91 10.39
CA ASP A 236 -4.71 1.69 9.17
C ASP A 236 -5.61 0.46 9.39
N ILE A 237 -6.90 0.60 9.12
CA ILE A 237 -7.89 -0.49 9.19
C ILE A 237 -8.56 -0.58 7.83
N ALA A 238 -8.22 -1.59 7.04
CA ALA A 238 -8.89 -1.85 5.77
C ALA A 238 -9.94 -2.95 5.92
N MET A 239 -11.16 -2.61 5.50
CA MET A 239 -12.37 -3.44 5.63
C MET A 239 -12.69 -4.20 4.34
N VAL A 240 -12.20 -3.71 3.21
CA VAL A 240 -12.33 -4.37 1.91
C VAL A 240 -10.95 -4.37 1.28
N THR A 241 -10.48 -5.56 0.93
CA THR A 241 -9.22 -5.81 0.25
C THR A 241 -9.52 -6.72 -0.92
N SER A 242 -9.44 -6.19 -2.13
CA SER A 242 -9.41 -7.03 -3.32
C SER A 242 -7.96 -7.05 -3.76
N ASN A 243 -7.27 -8.17 -3.58
CA ASN A 243 -5.97 -8.36 -4.18
C ASN A 243 -6.12 -9.49 -5.21
N PRO A 244 -5.51 -9.36 -6.39
CA PRO A 244 -5.41 -10.51 -7.28
C PRO A 244 -4.66 -11.62 -6.53
N GLU A 245 -5.35 -12.72 -6.19
CA GLU A 245 -4.69 -13.97 -5.86
C GLU A 245 -3.86 -14.35 -7.09
N GLY A 246 -2.54 -14.47 -6.92
CA GLY A 246 -1.54 -14.50 -8.00
C GLY A 246 -1.68 -15.57 -9.07
N TYR A 247 -2.74 -16.39 -9.05
CA TYR A 247 -2.95 -17.50 -10.00
C TYR A 247 -4.38 -17.66 -10.48
N ARG A 248 -5.32 -16.87 -9.97
CA ARG A 248 -6.70 -16.94 -10.42
C ARG A 248 -7.08 -15.66 -11.14
N THR A 249 -7.67 -15.84 -12.33
CA THR A 249 -8.23 -14.77 -13.17
C THR A 249 -9.46 -14.10 -12.54
N ASP A 250 -9.80 -14.44 -11.29
CA ASP A 250 -10.71 -13.71 -10.45
C ASP A 250 -9.97 -13.18 -9.23
N ALA A 251 -9.77 -11.86 -9.14
CA ALA A 251 -9.44 -11.22 -7.88
C ALA A 251 -10.48 -11.67 -6.85
N SER A 252 -10.05 -12.46 -5.88
CA SER A 252 -10.87 -12.74 -4.73
C SER A 252 -11.05 -11.39 -4.02
N THR A 253 -12.25 -10.82 -4.12
CA THR A 253 -12.60 -9.68 -3.30
C THR A 253 -12.74 -10.20 -1.88
N GLU A 254 -11.68 -10.11 -1.09
CA GLU A 254 -11.71 -10.41 0.32
C GLU A 254 -12.46 -9.27 1.04
N VAL A 255 -13.63 -9.59 1.58
CA VAL A 255 -14.33 -8.70 2.50
C VAL A 255 -14.11 -9.25 3.89
N SER A 256 -13.24 -8.58 4.65
CA SER A 256 -12.91 -8.97 6.01
C SER A 256 -12.98 -7.75 6.92
N ILE A 257 -13.62 -7.90 8.09
CA ILE A 257 -13.86 -6.79 9.01
C ILE A 257 -13.40 -7.22 10.42
N PRO A 258 -12.29 -6.66 10.96
CA PRO A 258 -11.51 -5.51 10.48
C PRO A 258 -10.41 -5.84 9.45
N GLY A 259 -10.48 -6.99 8.77
CA GLY A 259 -9.70 -7.29 7.56
C GLY A 259 -8.20 -7.22 7.72
N TYR A 260 -7.65 -6.11 7.28
CA TYR A 260 -6.24 -5.81 7.33
C TYR A 260 -6.01 -4.65 8.30
N VAL A 261 -5.14 -4.87 9.29
CA VAL A 261 -4.80 -3.86 10.29
C VAL A 261 -3.30 -3.62 10.25
N ARG A 262 -2.89 -2.35 10.21
CA ARG A 262 -1.48 -1.95 10.18
C ARG A 262 -1.21 -0.82 11.16
N LEU A 263 -0.42 -1.14 12.17
CA LEU A 263 0.06 -0.22 13.18
C LEU A 263 1.34 0.46 12.70
N ASN A 264 1.37 1.78 12.71
CA ASN A 264 2.58 2.58 12.54
C ASN A 264 2.96 3.25 13.87
N VAL A 265 4.20 3.06 14.30
CA VAL A 265 4.76 3.67 15.52
C VAL A 265 5.96 4.54 15.17
N ALA A 266 5.93 5.81 15.58
CA ALA A 266 7.00 6.79 15.34
C ALA A 266 7.89 7.03 16.58
N PHE A 267 9.20 7.23 16.34
CA PHE A 267 10.24 7.47 17.35
C PHE A 267 10.93 8.85 17.17
#